data_AF-A0A7C5V7C6-F1
#
_entry.id   AF-A0A7C5V7C6-F1
#
_cell.length_a   1.000
_cell.length_b   1.000
_cell.length_c   1.000
_cell.angle_alpha   90.00
_cell.angle_beta   90.00
_cell.angle_gamma   90.00
#
_symmetry.space_group_name_H-M   'P 1'
#
loop_
_entity.id
_entity.type
_entity.pdbx_description
1 polymer ?
#
loop_
_entity_poly.entity_id
_entity_poly.type
_entity_poly.pdbx_seq_one_letter_code
_entity_poly.pdbx_strand_id
1 'polypeptide(L)'
;KNMNAVVLECTLAQALVLSGRPAEAIAHADRALALNPQYEEAWQIKGLAYGRMGDHERALACFVQALRTNPAAAEKARENIRTALRYLGRFEDLKAFERGQIPLEKLAPPVPPPSSSKRP
;
A
#
# COMPACT_ATOMS: atom_id res chain seq x y z
N LYS A 1 4.66 -10.38 19.35
CA LYS A 1 3.92 -9.82 18.18
C LYS A 1 2.57 -10.54 18.12
N ASN A 2 1.46 -9.85 18.43
CA ASN A 2 0.15 -10.50 18.50
C ASN A 2 -0.47 -10.50 17.10
N MET A 3 -0.31 -11.60 16.36
CA MET A 3 -0.79 -11.73 14.98
C MET A 3 -2.29 -11.46 14.86
N ASN A 4 -3.06 -11.79 15.90
CA ASN A 4 -4.49 -11.50 15.99
C ASN A 4 -4.79 -10.00 15.95
N ALA A 5 -3.94 -9.17 16.55
CA ALA A 5 -4.13 -7.71 16.53
C ALA A 5 -3.80 -7.11 15.15
N VAL A 6 -2.80 -7.65 14.44
CA VAL A 6 -2.46 -7.22 13.07
C VAL A 6 -3.62 -7.52 12.11
N VAL A 7 -4.12 -8.76 12.15
CA VAL A 7 -5.21 -9.20 11.27
C VAL A 7 -6.51 -8.44 11.58
N LEU A 8 -6.80 -8.15 12.85
CA LEU A 8 -7.95 -7.34 13.24
C LEU A 8 -7.90 -5.92 12.67
N GLU A 9 -6.77 -5.23 12.86
CA GLU A 9 -6.57 -3.87 12.32
C GLU A 9 -6.64 -3.85 10.79
N CYS A 10 -6.09 -4.86 10.11
CA CYS A 10 -6.21 -5.01 8.66
C CYS A 10 -7.64 -5.25 8.19
N THR A 11 -8.35 -6.16 8.85
CA THR A 11 -9.75 -6.46 8.48
C THR A 11 -10.62 -5.21 8.64
N LEU A 12 -10.41 -4.45 9.72
CA LEU A 12 -11.13 -3.21 9.96
C LEU A 12 -10.76 -2.13 8.93
N ALA A 13 -9.48 -1.98 8.59
CA ALA A 13 -9.04 -1.09 7.52
C ALA A 13 -9.71 -1.44 6.19
N GLN A 14 -9.77 -2.74 5.84
CA GLN A 14 -10.40 -3.21 4.62
C GLN A 14 -11.91 -2.88 4.58
N ALA A 15 -12.61 -3.09 5.70
CA ALA A 15 -14.03 -2.74 5.82
C ALA A 15 -14.25 -1.22 5.65
N LEU A 16 -13.42 -0.39 6.28
CA LEU A 16 -13.49 1.06 6.18
C LEU A 16 -13.25 1.58 4.75
N VAL A 17 -12.32 0.96 4.01
CA VAL A 17 -12.15 1.23 2.57
C VAL A 17 -13.46 1.01 1.85
N LEU A 18 -14.11 -0.15 2.04
CA LEU A 18 -15.35 -0.52 1.37
C LEU A 18 -16.51 0.41 1.76
N SER A 19 -16.59 0.82 3.02
CA SER A 19 -17.60 1.76 3.54
C SER A 19 -17.37 3.22 3.15
N GLY A 20 -16.36 3.54 2.32
CA GLY A 20 -16.11 4.90 1.85
C GLY A 20 -15.43 5.82 2.87
N ARG A 21 -14.74 5.24 3.87
CA ARG A 21 -13.99 5.96 4.91
C ARG A 21 -12.48 5.72 4.77
N PRO A 22 -11.84 6.13 3.65
CA PRO A 22 -10.45 5.79 3.36
C PRO A 22 -9.44 6.41 4.34
N ALA A 23 -9.71 7.61 4.87
CA ALA A 23 -8.80 8.25 5.84
C ALA A 23 -8.66 7.42 7.13
N GLU A 24 -9.76 6.84 7.62
CA GLU A 24 -9.73 5.98 8.80
C GLU A 24 -9.12 4.61 8.50
N ALA A 25 -9.37 4.09 7.29
CA ALA A 25 -8.70 2.88 6.84
C ALA A 25 -7.17 3.02 6.86
N ILE A 26 -6.63 4.19 6.47
CA ILE A 26 -5.19 4.47 6.56
C ILE A 26 -4.71 4.39 8.00
N ALA A 27 -5.43 4.98 8.96
CA ALA A 27 -5.05 4.94 10.37
C ALA A 27 -5.02 3.51 10.93
N HIS A 28 -5.99 2.67 10.55
CA HIS A 28 -6.00 1.25 10.94
C HIS A 28 -4.88 0.46 10.24
N ALA A 29 -4.64 0.70 8.95
CA ALA A 29 -3.52 0.08 8.24
C ALA A 29 -2.16 0.49 8.85
N ASP A 30 -2.00 1.74 9.27
CA ASP A 30 -0.80 2.22 9.96
C ASP A 30 -0.61 1.56 11.32
N ARG A 31 -1.68 1.30 12.08
CA ARG A 31 -1.61 0.50 13.30
C ARG A 31 -1.18 -0.94 13.03
N ALA A 32 -1.74 -1.57 12.00
CA ALA A 32 -1.34 -2.92 11.59
C ALA A 32 0.16 -2.97 11.21
N LEU A 33 0.63 -1.97 10.46
CA LEU A 33 2.04 -1.83 10.07
C LEU A 33 2.96 -1.47 11.24
N ALA A 34 2.48 -0.74 12.25
CA ALA A 34 3.25 -0.49 13.47
C ALA A 34 3.44 -1.78 14.29
N LEU A 35 2.45 -2.67 14.29
CA LEU A 35 2.53 -3.99 14.93
C LEU A 35 3.39 -4.97 14.13
N ASN A 36 3.26 -4.95 12.80
CA ASN A 36 4.06 -5.74 11.88
C ASN A 36 4.34 -4.97 10.57
N PRO A 37 5.52 -4.35 10.43
CA PRO A 37 5.89 -3.60 9.23
C PRO A 37 6.01 -4.46 7.97
N GLN A 38 6.15 -5.78 8.15
CA GLN A 38 6.27 -6.76 7.08
C GLN A 38 4.92 -7.39 6.68
N TYR A 39 3.80 -6.84 7.15
CA TYR A 39 2.48 -7.31 6.74
C TYR A 39 2.08 -6.64 5.43
N GLU A 40 2.21 -7.36 4.32
CA GLU A 40 1.99 -6.87 2.96
C GLU A 40 0.55 -6.44 2.72
N GLU A 41 -0.42 -7.12 3.34
CA GLU A 41 -1.83 -6.82 3.17
C GLU A 41 -2.20 -5.45 3.74
N ALA A 42 -1.56 -5.03 4.85
CA ALA A 42 -1.75 -3.67 5.37
C ALA A 42 -1.23 -2.60 4.38
N TRP A 43 -0.09 -2.84 3.74
CA TRP A 43 0.41 -1.96 2.68
C TRP A 43 -0.55 -1.89 1.48
N GLN A 44 -1.13 -3.03 1.07
CA GLN A 44 -2.14 -3.06 0.02
C GLN A 44 -3.39 -2.25 0.39
N ILE A 45 -3.93 -2.45 1.59
CA ILE A 45 -5.13 -1.75 2.05
C ILE A 45 -4.88 -0.24 2.14
N LYS A 46 -3.71 0.17 2.65
CA LYS A 46 -3.27 1.57 2.69
C LYS A 46 -3.20 2.17 1.29
N GLY A 47 -2.64 1.44 0.33
CA GLY A 47 -2.59 1.86 -1.08
C GLY A 47 -3.98 2.01 -1.71
N LEU A 48 -4.89 1.07 -1.45
CA LEU A 48 -6.28 1.16 -1.90
C LEU A 48 -7.01 2.36 -1.30
N ALA A 49 -6.78 2.66 -0.02
CA ALA A 49 -7.37 3.80 0.65
C ALA A 49 -6.90 5.13 0.02
N TYR A 50 -5.60 5.29 -0.24
CA TYR A 50 -5.08 6.45 -0.96
C TYR A 50 -5.64 6.55 -2.37
N GLY A 51 -5.74 5.43 -3.10
CA GLY A 51 -6.35 5.40 -4.43
C GLY A 51 -7.80 5.85 -4.43
N ARG A 52 -8.59 5.48 -3.40
CA ARG A 52 -9.97 5.98 -3.22
C ARG A 52 -10.04 7.48 -2.91
N MET A 53 -8.97 8.06 -2.37
CA MET A 53 -8.85 9.50 -2.15
C MET A 53 -8.29 10.25 -3.37
N GLY A 54 -7.95 9.55 -4.45
CA GLY A 54 -7.30 10.14 -5.64
C GLY A 54 -5.80 10.38 -5.49
N ASP A 55 -5.20 10.02 -4.35
CA ASP A 55 -3.76 10.17 -4.11
C ASP A 55 -3.01 8.96 -4.69
N HIS A 56 -2.94 8.91 -6.02
CA HIS A 56 -2.36 7.80 -6.74
C HIS A 56 -0.84 7.69 -6.56
N GLU A 57 -0.15 8.78 -6.20
CA GLU A 57 1.29 8.76 -5.89
C GLU A 57 1.57 7.98 -4.61
N ARG A 58 0.85 8.29 -3.52
CA ARG A 58 0.99 7.54 -2.27
C ARG A 58 0.46 6.13 -2.39
N ALA A 59 -0.59 5.91 -3.20
CA ALA A 59 -1.08 4.58 -3.51
C ALA A 59 0.01 3.71 -4.16
N LEU A 60 0.67 4.24 -5.20
CA LEU A 60 1.78 3.58 -5.89
C LEU A 60 2.91 3.22 -4.91
N ALA A 61 3.31 4.16 -4.05
CA ALA A 61 4.36 3.91 -3.06
C ALA A 61 4.00 2.77 -2.09
N CYS A 62 2.74 2.70 -1.65
CA CYS A 62 2.27 1.61 -0.78
C CYS A 62 2.27 0.26 -1.51
N PHE A 63 1.84 0.21 -2.77
CA PHE A 63 1.84 -1.04 -3.54
C PHE A 63 3.25 -1.53 -3.88
N VAL A 64 4.17 -0.60 -4.19
CA VAL A 64 5.60 -0.91 -4.35
C VAL A 64 6.17 -1.51 -3.06
N GLN A 65 5.80 -0.95 -1.90
CA GLN A 65 6.26 -1.48 -0.61
C GLN A 65 5.66 -2.85 -0.28
N ALA A 66 4.39 -3.09 -0.62
CA ALA A 66 3.78 -4.41 -0.51
C ALA A 66 4.54 -5.45 -1.35
N LEU A 67 4.88 -5.11 -2.59
CA LEU A 67 5.64 -5.97 -3.50
C LEU A 67 7.05 -6.27 -3.00
N ARG A 68 7.74 -5.29 -2.40
CA ARG A 68 9.06 -5.49 -1.77
C ARG A 68 8.99 -6.42 -0.56
N THR A 69 7.92 -6.31 0.21
CA THR A 69 7.76 -7.03 1.48
C THR A 69 7.49 -8.50 1.25
N ASN A 70 6.57 -8.82 0.33
CA ASN A 70 6.24 -10.19 -0.03
C ASN A 70 6.18 -10.36 -1.57
N PRO A 71 7.30 -10.75 -2.20
CA PRO A 71 7.34 -11.06 -3.63
C PRO A 71 6.45 -12.25 -4.04
N ALA A 72 6.02 -13.11 -3.11
CA ALA A 72 5.11 -14.21 -3.42
C ALA A 72 3.64 -13.75 -3.54
N ALA A 73 3.27 -12.65 -2.88
CA ALA A 73 1.97 -11.99 -3.03
C ALA A 73 1.96 -10.94 -4.17
N ALA A 74 2.94 -11.03 -5.09
CA ALA A 74 3.26 -10.00 -6.07
C ALA A 74 2.16 -9.68 -7.07
N GLU A 75 1.32 -10.62 -7.46
CA GLU A 75 0.40 -10.42 -8.59
C GLU A 75 -0.61 -9.30 -8.32
N LYS A 76 -1.28 -9.32 -7.16
CA LYS A 76 -2.23 -8.26 -6.78
C LYS A 76 -1.52 -6.91 -6.59
N ALA A 77 -0.32 -6.90 -6.03
CA ALA A 77 0.47 -5.68 -5.86
C ALA A 77 0.89 -5.10 -7.23
N ARG A 78 1.31 -5.93 -8.18
CA ARG A 78 1.67 -5.55 -9.56
C ARG A 78 0.48 -5.00 -10.32
N GLU A 79 -0.68 -5.62 -10.21
CA GLU A 79 -1.92 -5.10 -10.81
C GLU A 79 -2.24 -3.70 -10.28
N ASN A 80 -2.19 -3.52 -8.96
CA ASN A 80 -2.43 -2.22 -8.35
C ASN A 80 -1.37 -1.17 -8.73
N ILE A 81 -0.09 -1.55 -8.87
CA ILE A 81 0.98 -0.68 -9.39
C ILE A 81 0.64 -0.24 -10.82
N ARG A 82 0.29 -1.18 -11.71
CA ARG A 82 -0.07 -0.86 -13.10
C ARG A 82 -1.26 0.11 -13.16
N THR A 83 -2.28 -0.14 -12.35
CA THR A 83 -3.46 0.72 -12.24
C THR A 83 -3.08 2.11 -11.73
N ALA A 84 -2.27 2.21 -10.67
CA ALA A 84 -1.80 3.50 -10.15
C ALA A 84 -0.97 4.28 -11.20
N LEU A 85 -0.07 3.62 -11.93
CA LEU A 85 0.70 4.25 -13.02
C LEU A 85 -0.18 4.77 -14.16
N ARG A 86 -1.26 4.04 -14.50
CA ARG A 86 -2.24 4.50 -15.50
C ARG A 86 -2.98 5.75 -15.03
N TYR A 87 -3.41 5.79 -13.77
CA TYR A 87 -4.07 6.98 -13.21
C TYR A 87 -3.12 8.19 -13.11
N LEU A 88 -1.83 7.96 -12.88
CA LEU A 88 -0.79 9.00 -12.89
C LEU A 88 -0.35 9.43 -14.30
N GLY A 89 -0.80 8.75 -15.36
CA GLY A 89 -0.33 9.00 -16.73
C GLY A 89 1.14 8.62 -16.98
N ARG A 90 1.76 7.86 -16.08
CA ARG A 90 3.17 7.42 -16.15
C ARG A 90 3.31 6.20 -17.06
N PHE A 91 2.95 6.34 -18.33
CA PHE A 91 2.88 5.23 -19.28
C PHE A 91 4.24 4.62 -19.64
N GLU A 92 5.31 5.43 -19.66
CA GLU A 92 6.67 4.91 -19.90
C GLU A 92 7.16 4.07 -18.74
N ASP A 93 6.90 4.49 -17.50
CA ASP A 93 7.21 3.70 -16.32
C ASP A 93 6.39 2.41 -16.26
N LEU A 94 5.12 2.45 -16.69
CA LEU A 94 4.27 1.26 -16.83
C LEU A 94 4.89 0.25 -17.81
N LYS A 95 5.26 0.69 -19.02
CA LYS A 95 5.90 -0.18 -20.03
C LYS A 95 7.21 -0.74 -19.50
N ALA A 96 8.03 0.08 -18.84
CA ALA A 96 9.29 -0.36 -18.25
C ALA A 96 9.06 -1.36 -17.11
N PHE A 97 8.02 -1.17 -16.30
CA PHE A 97 7.64 -2.09 -15.21
C PHE A 97 7.19 -3.44 -15.72
N GLU A 98 6.32 -3.46 -16.74
CA GLU A 98 5.85 -4.70 -17.37
C GLU A 98 7.00 -5.49 -18.02
N ARG A 99 8.03 -4.79 -18.51
CA ARG A 99 9.25 -5.40 -19.06
C ARG A 99 10.30 -5.75 -18.01
N GLY A 100 10.09 -5.42 -16.73
CA GLY A 100 11.08 -5.58 -15.67
C GLY A 100 12.34 -4.71 -15.84
N GLN A 101 12.25 -3.62 -16.60
CA GLN A 101 13.36 -2.72 -16.94
C GLN A 101 13.50 -1.53 -15.99
N ILE A 102 12.56 -1.35 -15.06
CA ILE A 102 12.60 -0.29 -14.04
C ILE A 102 12.70 -0.91 -12.64
N PRO A 103 13.69 -0.50 -11.83
CA PRO A 103 13.76 -0.92 -10.44
C PRO A 103 12.64 -0.26 -9.62
N LEU A 104 12.15 -0.97 -8.60
CA LEU A 104 11.03 -0.53 -7.77
C LEU A 104 11.30 0.83 -7.08
N GLU A 105 12.55 1.14 -6.79
CA GLU A 105 13.03 2.38 -6.17
C GLU A 105 12.81 3.60 -7.05
N LYS A 106 12.82 3.42 -8.38
CA LYS A 106 12.52 4.50 -9.33
C LYS A 106 11.02 4.70 -9.54
N LEU A 107 10.20 3.69 -9.26
CA LEU A 107 8.75 3.81 -9.39
C LEU A 107 8.15 4.67 -8.30
N ALA A 108 8.58 4.47 -7.06
CA ALA A 108 8.13 5.28 -5.95
C ALA A 108 9.17 5.37 -4.84
N PRO A 109 9.26 6.53 -4.15
CA PRO A 109 10.08 6.63 -2.97
C PRO A 109 9.60 5.64 -1.90
N PRO A 110 10.51 5.13 -1.04
CA PRO A 110 10.13 4.28 0.07
C PRO A 110 9.14 5.04 0.97
N VAL A 111 8.02 4.41 1.29
CA VAL A 111 7.07 4.97 2.24
C VAL A 111 7.75 4.95 3.62
N PRO A 112 7.80 6.08 4.35
CA PRO A 112 8.32 6.06 5.70
C PRO A 112 7.54 5.03 6.53
N PRO A 113 8.20 4.31 7.45
CA PRO A 113 7.48 3.43 8.36
C PRO A 113 6.40 4.25 9.07
N PRO A 114 5.22 3.68 9.35
CA PRO A 114 4.17 4.39 10.07
C PRO A 114 4.79 4.98 11.33
N SER A 115 4.82 6.31 11.40
CA SER A 115 5.37 6.98 12.56
C SER A 115 4.53 6.56 13.75
N SER A 116 5.17 5.99 14.77
CA SER A 116 4.59 5.69 16.09
C SER A 116 4.18 6.96 16.85
N SER A 117 3.88 8.04 16.14
CA SER A 117 3.70 9.38 16.66
C SER A 117 2.31 9.53 17.26
N LYS A 118 2.29 9.28 18.56
CA LYS A 118 1.47 9.96 19.57
C LYS A 118 -0.01 9.63 19.51
N ARG A 119 -0.32 8.51 20.17
CA ARG A 119 -1.51 8.43 21.02
C ARG A 119 -1.43 9.63 22.00
N PRO A 120 -2.42 10.55 22.05
CA PRO A 120 -2.52 11.47 23.18
C PRO A 120 -2.74 10.68 24.48
#